data_AF-A0A514Z8X3-F1
#
_entry.id   AF-A0A514Z8X3-F1
#
_cell.length_a   1.000
_cell.length_b   1.000
_cell.length_c   1.000
_cell.angle_alpha   90.00
_cell.angle_beta   90.00
_cell.angle_gamma   90.00
#
_symmetry.space_group_name_H-M   'P 1'
#
loop_
_entity.id
_entity.type
_entity.pdbx_description
1 polymer ?
#
loop_
_entity_poly.entity_id
_entity_poly.type
_entity_poly.pdbx_seq_one_letter_code
_entity_poly.pdbx_strand_id
1 'polypeptide(L)'
;MINKISCFGNTASGKSYLAEKLAQELDLPHFSLDKLYWQENWTHCTKAEFLAEQRKILAGEYWVLDGTFAECGLAERIERSELVVLLDSKPLDCFTKQVAAKSPTS
;
A
#
# COMPACT_ATOMS: atom_id res chain seq x y z
N MET A 1 8.68 16.86 -1.77
CA MET A 1 7.28 16.38 -1.76
C MET A 1 7.31 14.88 -1.58
N ILE A 2 6.31 14.30 -0.92
CA ILE A 2 6.23 12.86 -0.67
C ILE A 2 5.53 12.23 -1.88
N ASN A 3 6.19 11.30 -2.57
CA ASN A 3 5.70 10.72 -3.82
C ASN A 3 5.53 9.19 -3.74
N LYS A 4 6.19 8.54 -2.76
CA LYS A 4 6.21 7.07 -2.59
C LYS A 4 5.56 6.68 -1.27
N ILE A 5 4.29 6.29 -1.32
CA ILE A 5 3.47 6.05 -0.12
C ILE A 5 3.00 4.60 -0.08
N SER A 6 3.31 3.89 0.99
CA SER A 6 2.76 2.57 1.28
C SER A 6 1.72 2.64 2.39
N CYS A 7 0.52 2.10 2.17
CA CYS A 7 -0.54 1.99 3.16
C CYS A 7 -0.72 0.51 3.56
N PHE A 8 -0.48 0.20 4.83
CA PHE A 8 -0.65 -1.13 5.40
C PHE A 8 -1.77 -1.14 6.42
N GLY A 9 -2.52 -2.22 6.49
CA GLY A 9 -3.55 -2.39 7.52
C GLY A 9 -4.21 -3.76 7.46
N ASN A 10 -5.00 -4.07 8.48
CA ASN A 10 -5.80 -5.28 8.52
C ASN A 10 -6.94 -5.23 7.48
N THR A 11 -7.48 -6.39 7.12
CA THR A 11 -8.69 -6.48 6.28
C THR A 11 -9.81 -5.66 6.91
N ALA A 12 -10.54 -4.90 6.08
CA ALA A 12 -11.63 -4.00 6.49
C ALA A 12 -11.23 -2.78 7.36
N SER A 13 -9.94 -2.44 7.46
CA SER A 13 -9.47 -1.24 8.18
C SER A 13 -9.74 0.10 7.47
N GLY A 14 -10.23 0.06 6.24
CA GLY A 14 -10.38 1.25 5.40
C GLY A 14 -9.08 1.73 4.75
N LYS A 15 -8.00 0.90 4.75
CA LYS A 15 -6.72 1.20 4.09
C LYS A 15 -6.89 1.69 2.65
N SER A 16 -7.74 1.03 1.87
CA SER A 16 -7.94 1.33 0.45
C SER A 16 -8.67 2.66 0.25
N TYR A 17 -9.60 3.02 1.15
CA TYR A 17 -10.25 4.34 1.12
C TYR A 17 -9.26 5.46 1.46
N LEU A 18 -8.41 5.25 2.46
CA LEU A 18 -7.39 6.25 2.81
C LEU A 18 -6.35 6.39 1.69
N ALA A 19 -5.88 5.28 1.12
CA ALA A 19 -4.92 5.28 0.03
C ALA A 19 -5.47 5.98 -1.22
N GLU A 20 -6.72 5.71 -1.58
CA GLU A 20 -7.40 6.41 -2.67
C GLU A 20 -7.52 7.92 -2.39
N LYS A 21 -7.87 8.30 -1.17
CA LYS A 21 -7.94 9.73 -0.80
C LYS A 21 -6.58 10.41 -0.84
N LEU A 22 -5.54 9.77 -0.32
CA LEU A 22 -4.17 10.29 -0.38
C LEU A 22 -3.69 10.45 -1.82
N ALA A 23 -3.99 9.47 -2.68
CA ALA A 23 -3.68 9.53 -4.10
C ALA A 23 -4.40 10.70 -4.80
N GLN A 24 -5.68 10.94 -4.49
CA GLN A 24 -6.44 12.07 -5.04
C GLN A 24 -5.89 13.42 -4.58
N GLU A 25 -5.59 13.58 -3.29
CA GLU A 25 -5.11 14.85 -2.72
C GLU A 25 -3.68 15.20 -3.16
N LEU A 26 -2.84 14.18 -3.42
CA LEU A 26 -1.45 14.34 -3.84
C LEU A 26 -1.24 14.22 -5.36
N ASP A 27 -2.30 13.97 -6.12
CA ASP A 27 -2.26 13.71 -7.57
C ASP A 27 -1.29 12.57 -7.95
N LEU A 28 -1.38 11.46 -7.21
CA LEU A 28 -0.52 10.28 -7.37
C LEU A 28 -1.33 9.07 -7.87
N PRO A 29 -0.72 8.14 -8.64
CA PRO A 29 -1.39 6.92 -9.05
C PRO A 29 -1.57 5.97 -7.85
N HIS A 30 -2.78 5.43 -7.71
CA HIS A 30 -3.13 4.46 -6.67
C HIS A 30 -3.11 3.02 -7.18
N PHE A 31 -2.43 2.13 -6.47
CA PHE A 31 -2.32 0.71 -6.77
C PHE A 31 -2.75 -0.13 -5.57
N SER A 32 -3.66 -1.07 -5.81
CA SER A 32 -4.12 -1.99 -4.78
C SER A 32 -3.52 -3.37 -4.98
N LEU A 33 -2.80 -3.87 -3.97
CA LEU A 33 -2.19 -5.19 -4.03
C LEU A 33 -3.22 -6.31 -4.08
N ASP A 34 -4.38 -6.13 -3.45
CA ASP A 34 -5.52 -7.04 -3.59
C ASP A 34 -5.92 -7.17 -5.08
N LYS A 35 -5.98 -6.05 -5.83
CA LYS A 35 -6.30 -6.05 -7.27
C LYS A 35 -5.18 -6.60 -8.14
N LEU A 36 -3.92 -6.54 -7.69
CA LEU A 36 -2.78 -7.13 -8.39
C LEU A 36 -2.71 -8.65 -8.17
N TYR A 37 -3.15 -9.10 -7.00
CA TYR A 37 -3.16 -10.52 -6.64
C TYR A 37 -4.31 -11.29 -7.30
N TRP A 38 -5.47 -10.66 -7.39
CA TRP A 38 -6.67 -11.23 -8.00
C TRP A 38 -6.84 -10.72 -9.43
N GLN A 39 -6.60 -11.60 -10.41
CA GLN A 39 -6.85 -11.28 -11.81
C GLN A 39 -8.31 -11.54 -12.20
N GLU A 40 -8.64 -11.14 -13.43
CA GLU A 40 -9.90 -11.49 -14.07
C GLU A 40 -10.15 -13.01 -13.98
N ASN A 41 -11.43 -13.40 -13.88
CA ASN A 41 -11.87 -14.77 -13.64
C ASN A 41 -11.51 -15.38 -12.28
N TRP A 42 -11.25 -14.57 -11.25
CA TRP A 42 -10.90 -15.06 -9.89
C TRP A 42 -9.65 -15.94 -9.87
N THR A 43 -8.75 -15.71 -10.83
CA THR A 43 -7.50 -16.46 -10.93
C THR A 43 -6.43 -15.73 -10.13
N HIS A 44 -5.70 -16.45 -9.30
CA HIS A 44 -4.58 -15.89 -8.55
C HIS A 44 -3.32 -15.88 -9.40
N CYS A 45 -2.61 -14.75 -9.41
CA CYS A 45 -1.27 -14.73 -9.96
C CYS A 45 -0.31 -15.52 -9.05
N THR A 46 0.69 -16.14 -9.66
CA THR A 46 1.76 -16.79 -8.89
C THR A 46 2.52 -15.74 -8.09
N LYS A 47 3.13 -16.17 -6.97
CA LYS A 47 3.98 -15.28 -6.17
C LYS A 47 5.07 -14.57 -7.00
N ALA A 48 5.60 -15.24 -8.02
CA ALA A 48 6.62 -14.67 -8.90
C ALA A 48 6.07 -13.53 -9.77
N GLU A 49 4.88 -13.71 -10.35
CA GLU A 49 4.19 -12.69 -11.15
C GLU A 49 3.78 -11.50 -10.29
N PHE A 50 3.20 -11.76 -9.11
CA PHE A 50 2.85 -10.72 -8.15
C PHE A 50 4.06 -9.84 -7.79
N LEU A 51 5.20 -10.47 -7.44
CA LEU A 51 6.43 -9.74 -7.11
C LEU A 51 7.03 -9.03 -8.33
N ALA A 52 6.81 -9.52 -9.55
CA ALA A 52 7.25 -8.84 -10.75
C ALA A 52 6.44 -7.56 -10.98
N GLU A 53 5.11 -7.62 -10.87
CA GLU A 53 4.24 -6.44 -10.99
C GLU A 53 4.45 -5.44 -9.86
N GLN A 54 4.59 -5.91 -8.61
CA GLN A 54 4.94 -5.04 -7.49
C GLN A 54 6.24 -4.27 -7.78
N ARG A 55 7.28 -4.96 -8.27
CA ARG A 55 8.57 -4.34 -8.58
C ARG A 55 8.49 -3.31 -9.71
N LYS A 56 7.62 -3.53 -10.70
CA LYS A 56 7.36 -2.53 -11.75
C LYS A 56 6.77 -1.25 -11.16
N ILE A 57 5.82 -1.37 -10.24
CA ILE A 57 5.22 -0.21 -9.56
C ILE A 57 6.25 0.50 -8.67
N LEU A 58 6.98 -0.28 -7.87
CA LEU A 58 8.01 0.26 -6.96
C LEU A 58 9.21 0.89 -7.68
N ALA A 59 9.43 0.56 -8.95
CA ALA A 59 10.43 1.21 -9.80
C ALA A 59 9.98 2.61 -10.28
N GLY A 60 8.70 2.93 -10.15
CA GLY A 60 8.16 4.26 -10.41
C GLY A 60 8.53 5.28 -9.34
N GLU A 61 8.58 6.55 -9.73
CA GLU A 61 8.86 7.66 -8.83
C GLU A 61 7.62 8.14 -8.05
N TYR A 62 6.42 7.79 -8.53
CA TYR A 62 5.13 8.25 -8.00
C TYR A 62 4.19 7.06 -7.82
N TRP A 63 3.77 6.78 -6.59
CA TRP A 63 2.80 5.73 -6.30
C TRP A 63 2.25 5.82 -4.88
N VAL A 64 0.97 5.48 -4.75
CA VAL A 64 0.34 5.13 -3.49
C VAL A 64 -0.08 3.67 -3.58
N LEU A 65 0.42 2.84 -2.68
CA LEU A 65 0.23 1.39 -2.74
C LEU A 65 -0.43 0.88 -1.46
N ASP A 66 -1.57 0.21 -1.57
CA ASP A 66 -2.32 -0.34 -0.43
C ASP A 66 -2.28 -1.88 -0.41
N GLY A 67 -2.03 -2.45 0.78
CA GLY A 67 -1.97 -3.90 0.95
C GLY A 67 -1.93 -4.35 2.39
N THR A 68 -2.07 -5.65 2.61
CA THR A 68 -1.99 -6.24 3.95
C THR A 68 -0.53 -6.54 4.35
N PHE A 69 -0.32 -6.81 5.64
CA PHE A 69 0.98 -7.25 6.17
C PHE A 69 1.34 -8.68 5.78
N ALA A 70 0.34 -9.50 5.46
CA ALA A 70 0.51 -10.92 5.13
C ALA A 70 1.00 -11.13 3.69
N GLU A 71 0.95 -10.09 2.85
CA GLU A 71 1.38 -10.16 1.46
C GLU A 71 2.91 -10.24 1.32
N CYS A 72 3.34 -10.97 0.28
CA CYS A 72 4.75 -11.10 -0.05
C CYS A 72 5.34 -9.75 -0.47
N GLY A 73 6.62 -9.50 -0.15
CA GLY A 73 7.32 -8.30 -0.59
C GLY A 73 7.21 -7.09 0.36
N LEU A 74 6.68 -7.26 1.57
CA LEU A 74 6.56 -6.20 2.59
C LEU A 74 7.84 -5.39 2.81
N ALA A 75 8.99 -6.07 2.97
CA ALA A 75 10.28 -5.41 3.23
C ALA A 75 10.67 -4.43 2.10
N GLU A 76 10.52 -4.86 0.84
CA GLU A 76 10.86 -4.06 -0.34
C GLU A 76 9.96 -2.82 -0.47
N ARG A 77 8.67 -2.94 -0.09
CA ARG A 77 7.73 -1.80 -0.05
C ARG A 77 8.13 -0.76 1.00
N ILE A 78 8.48 -1.23 2.20
CA ILE A 78 8.92 -0.35 3.31
C ILE A 78 10.26 0.32 2.99
N GLU A 79 11.15 -0.38 2.30
CA GLU A 79 12.44 0.17 1.90
C GLU A 79 12.29 1.31 0.89
N ARG A 80 11.45 1.12 -0.13
CA ARG A 80 11.25 2.10 -1.22
C ARG A 80 10.20 3.17 -0.96
N SER A 81 9.44 3.08 0.13
CA SER A 81 8.49 4.12 0.51
C SER A 81 9.18 5.24 1.30
N GLU A 82 8.79 6.47 0.96
CA GLU A 82 9.10 7.66 1.74
C GLU A 82 8.15 7.79 2.93
N LEU A 83 6.89 7.37 2.76
CA LEU A 83 5.87 7.38 3.80
C LEU A 83 5.21 6.00 3.92
N VAL A 84 5.12 5.51 5.15
CA VAL A 84 4.45 4.24 5.48
C VAL A 84 3.28 4.51 6.41
N VAL A 85 2.07 4.50 5.89
CA VAL A 85 0.85 4.70 6.67
C VAL A 85 0.35 3.37 7.22
N LEU A 86 0.06 3.32 8.52
CA LEU A 86 -0.38 2.11 9.21
C LEU A 86 -1.80 2.26 9.75
N LEU A 87 -2.76 1.55 9.16
CA LEU A 87 -4.13 1.47 9.65
C LEU A 87 -4.32 0.21 10.49
N ASP A 88 -4.12 0.37 11.79
CA ASP A 88 -4.53 -0.60 12.79
C ASP A 88 -5.92 -0.24 13.31
N SER A 89 -6.96 -0.74 12.65
CA SER A 89 -8.31 -0.70 13.21
C SER A 89 -8.52 -1.96 14.05
N LYS A 90 -8.47 -1.83 15.37
CA LYS A 90 -9.09 -2.84 16.23
C LYS A 90 -10.60 -2.86 15.91
N PRO A 91 -11.25 -4.03 15.81
CA PRO A 91 -12.65 -4.12 15.38
C PRO A 91 -13.67 -3.31 16.22
N LEU A 92 -13.28 -2.73 17.35
CA LEU A 92 -14.17 -2.08 18.30
C LEU A 92 -13.72 -0.69 18.82
N ASP A 93 -12.62 -0.12 18.34
CA ASP A 93 -12.26 1.26 18.71
C ASP A 93 -12.47 2.20 17.51
N CYS A 94 -13.56 2.94 17.60
CA CYS A 94 -13.97 3.95 16.65
C CYS A 94 -12.93 5.10 16.58
N PHE A 95 -12.51 5.45 15.37
CA PHE A 95 -11.83 6.72 15.04
C PHE A 95 -10.47 7.04 15.69
N THR A 96 -9.44 6.23 15.44
CA THR A 96 -8.06 6.77 15.54
C THR A 96 -7.23 6.38 14.32
N LYS A 97 -7.02 7.33 13.41
CA LYS A 97 -6.03 7.19 12.33
C LYS A 97 -4.64 7.38 12.94
N GLN A 98 -3.91 6.29 13.14
CA GLN A 98 -2.48 6.37 13.39
C GLN A 98 -1.77 6.54 12.03
N VAL A 99 -0.98 7.59 11.88
CA VAL A 99 -0.12 7.79 10.72
C VAL A 99 1.30 7.82 11.26
N ALA A 100 2.06 6.75 11.02
CA ALA A 100 3.50 6.76 11.23
C ALA A 100 4.15 7.36 9.98
N ALA A 101 5.16 8.21 10.14
CA ALA A 101 5.97 8.69 9.03
C ALA A 101 7.41 8.20 9.22
N LYS A 102 7.99 7.61 8.18
CA LYS A 102 9.40 7.24 8.16
C LYS A 102 10.20 8.53 7.94
N SER A 103 11.24 8.75 8.74
CA SER A 103 12.10 9.92 8.58
C SER A 103 12.80 9.87 7.21
N PRO A 104 12.90 11.00 6.48
CA PRO A 104 13.60 11.03 5.20
C PRO A 104 15.05 10.59 5.44
N THR A 105 15.46 9.54 4.73
CA THR A 105 16.83 9.06 4.79
C THR A 105 17.69 10.11 4.09
N SER A 106 18.65 10.67 4.84
CA SER A 106 19.52 11.79 4.44
C SER A 106 20.45 11.45 3.28
#